data_AF-A0A978UX59-F1
#
_entry.id   AF-A0A978UX59-F1
#
_cell.length_a   1.000
_cell.length_b   1.000
_cell.length_c   1.000
_cell.angle_alpha   90.00
_cell.angle_beta   90.00
_cell.angle_gamma   90.00
#
_symmetry.space_group_name_H-M   'P 1'
#
loop_
_entity.id
_entity.type
_entity.pdbx_description
1 polymer ?
#
loop_
_entity_poly.entity_id
_entity_poly.type
_entity_poly.pdbx_seq_one_letter_code
_entity_poly.pdbx_strand_id
1 'polypeptide(L)'
;MASMSSLNAYSYNKLHSKHYNIATARPIILSQQQQPKDDDKPTTNAVGRREIVLRSSELAVVGAIFNFRYAASNSIALVTFWDAYRFLVRQRRSSEFVCQTIDLYCCEFWRSGKKPDYLGVQKSQQSLALCPATKNCISTSESITDLTHYAPPWNYNPEEGRGRKKPVSREVAMEELLQVIKSTKPDKFTPRIVEKKVDYVRVEYQSPVLGLVDDVEFWFPPGKDSIVEYRSASRLGNFDFDYNRKRIKALRLELEKKGWASQDSF
;
A
#
# COMPACT_ATOMS: atom_id res chain seq x y z
N MET A 1 63.86 -8.91 7.44
CA MET A 1 64.91 -8.88 8.50
C MET A 1 64.31 -8.08 9.65
N ALA A 2 63.96 -8.76 10.76
CA ALA A 2 64.63 -8.65 12.07
C ALA A 2 64.37 -7.29 12.77
N SER A 3 63.96 -7.20 14.04
CA SER A 3 63.90 -8.15 15.17
C SER A 3 62.72 -7.74 16.09
N MET A 4 61.89 -8.66 16.63
CA MET A 4 61.95 -9.18 18.03
C MET A 4 62.59 -8.21 19.06
N SER A 5 62.03 -8.00 20.26
CA SER A 5 61.55 -9.03 21.20
C SER A 5 60.56 -8.53 22.25
N SER A 6 59.90 -9.48 22.93
CA SER A 6 58.99 -9.30 24.07
C SER A 6 59.72 -9.40 25.42
N LEU A 7 59.08 -8.97 26.52
CA LEU A 7 58.73 -9.87 27.64
C LEU A 7 57.86 -9.22 28.75
N ASN A 8 57.24 -10.08 29.56
CA ASN A 8 56.23 -9.78 30.58
C ASN A 8 56.81 -9.38 31.94
N ALA A 9 55.97 -8.77 32.80
CA ALA A 9 55.91 -9.10 34.23
C ALA A 9 54.55 -8.72 34.86
N TYR A 10 53.93 -9.69 35.54
CA TYR A 10 52.83 -9.49 36.50
C TYR A 10 53.40 -9.01 37.85
N SER A 11 52.64 -8.23 38.64
CA SER A 11 52.37 -8.59 40.05
C SER A 11 51.19 -7.78 40.65
N TYR A 12 50.70 -8.28 41.80
CA TYR A 12 49.50 -7.84 42.53
C TYR A 12 49.89 -7.34 43.95
N ASN A 13 48.89 -6.87 44.72
CA ASN A 13 48.88 -6.60 46.19
C ASN A 13 49.18 -5.13 46.64
N LYS A 14 48.65 -4.59 47.76
CA LYS A 14 47.52 -4.96 48.66
C LYS A 14 47.33 -3.88 49.77
N LEU A 15 46.08 -3.58 50.15
CA LEU A 15 45.59 -2.94 51.40
C LEU A 15 46.15 -1.57 51.88
N HIS A 16 45.26 -0.64 52.24
CA HIS A 16 44.87 -0.49 53.66
C HIS A 16 43.51 0.24 53.85
N SER A 17 42.88 0.05 55.02
CA SER A 17 41.49 0.41 55.32
C SER A 17 41.34 1.73 56.10
N LYS A 18 40.10 2.22 56.20
CA LYS A 18 39.55 2.84 57.42
C LYS A 18 38.03 2.63 57.50
N HIS A 19 37.57 2.02 58.59
CA HIS A 19 36.15 1.85 58.96
C HIS A 19 35.72 2.93 59.96
N TYR A 20 34.43 3.25 59.97
CA TYR A 20 33.67 3.50 61.22
C TYR A 20 32.26 2.90 61.10
N ASN A 21 31.75 2.33 62.19
CA ASN A 21 30.49 1.56 62.25
C ASN A 21 29.48 2.20 63.22
N ILE A 22 28.18 2.11 62.90
CA ILE A 22 27.03 2.09 63.84
C ILE A 22 25.97 1.18 63.16
N ALA A 23 25.79 -0.10 63.55
CA ALA A 23 24.80 -0.62 64.52
C ALA A 23 23.33 -0.22 64.21
N THR A 24 22.25 -1.02 64.30
CA THR A 24 21.93 -2.44 64.56
C THR A 24 20.43 -2.62 64.20
N ALA A 25 19.79 -3.77 63.88
CA ALA A 25 20.15 -5.17 63.64
C ALA A 25 19.03 -5.85 62.77
N ARG A 26 18.89 -7.19 62.76
CA ARG A 26 17.72 -7.96 62.26
C ARG A 26 17.41 -9.16 63.16
N PRO A 27 16.16 -9.66 63.18
CA PRO A 27 15.90 -11.10 63.26
C PRO A 27 15.24 -11.66 61.98
N ILE A 28 15.46 -12.95 61.72
CA ILE A 28 14.83 -13.77 60.68
C ILE A 28 13.87 -14.73 61.38
N ILE A 29 12.63 -14.92 60.92
CA ILE A 29 11.86 -16.16 61.16
C ILE A 29 11.06 -16.59 59.90
N LEU A 30 10.96 -17.91 59.77
CA LEU A 30 10.42 -18.82 58.75
C LEU A 30 9.09 -18.48 58.05
N SER A 31 8.94 -19.10 56.87
CA SER A 31 7.66 -19.46 56.27
C SER A 31 7.01 -20.68 56.94
N GLN A 32 5.68 -20.70 57.02
CA GLN A 32 4.88 -21.92 57.00
C GLN A 32 3.61 -21.68 56.17
N GLN A 33 3.29 -22.61 55.27
CA GLN A 33 2.01 -22.67 54.57
C GLN A 33 1.03 -23.51 55.38
N GLN A 34 -0.23 -23.07 55.48
CA GLN A 34 -1.37 -23.95 55.76
C GLN A 34 -2.66 -23.34 55.17
N GLN A 35 -3.40 -24.16 54.42
CA GLN A 35 -4.76 -23.88 53.93
C GLN A 35 -5.79 -24.31 55.01
N PRO A 36 -7.11 -24.25 54.74
CA PRO A 36 -7.92 -23.06 54.44
C PRO A 36 -9.08 -22.92 55.46
N LYS A 37 -9.81 -21.79 55.43
CA LYS A 37 -11.16 -21.71 56.01
C LYS A 37 -12.07 -20.83 55.17
N ASP A 38 -13.23 -21.38 54.80
CA ASP A 38 -14.37 -20.63 54.29
C ASP A 38 -15.04 -19.86 55.44
N ASP A 39 -15.48 -18.64 55.17
CA ASP A 39 -16.56 -17.95 55.89
C ASP A 39 -17.16 -16.88 54.94
N ASP A 40 -18.47 -16.99 54.67
CA ASP A 40 -19.18 -16.19 53.66
C ASP A 40 -19.35 -14.71 54.05
N LYS A 41 -18.96 -13.79 53.16
CA LYS A 41 -19.56 -12.45 53.09
C LYS A 41 -19.40 -11.77 51.73
N PRO A 42 -20.46 -11.24 51.10
CA PRO A 42 -20.35 -10.57 49.81
C PRO A 42 -19.79 -9.15 49.97
N THR A 43 -18.46 -9.00 49.89
CA THR A 43 -17.85 -7.68 49.69
C THR A 43 -18.10 -7.23 48.26
N THR A 44 -18.98 -6.25 48.09
CA THR A 44 -19.22 -5.54 46.83
C THR A 44 -17.90 -5.15 46.17
N ASN A 45 -17.69 -5.57 44.92
CA ASN A 45 -16.56 -5.14 44.10
C ASN A 45 -16.65 -3.63 43.86
N ALA A 46 -16.04 -2.84 44.75
CA ALA A 46 -15.89 -1.41 44.61
C ALA A 46 -14.84 -1.14 43.52
N VAL A 47 -15.27 -1.27 42.26
CA VAL A 47 -14.47 -1.02 41.06
C VAL A 47 -13.83 0.37 41.22
N GLY A 48 -12.51 0.40 41.38
CA GLY A 48 -11.80 1.63 41.70
C GLY A 48 -12.03 2.68 40.62
N ARG A 49 -12.13 3.96 40.97
CA ARG A 49 -12.38 5.06 40.00
C ARG A 49 -11.43 5.01 38.78
N ARG A 50 -10.20 4.51 38.96
CA ARG A 50 -9.23 4.30 37.87
C ARG A 50 -9.63 3.20 36.88
N GLU A 51 -10.21 2.10 37.37
CA GLU A 51 -10.69 1.00 36.52
C GLU A 51 -11.97 1.39 35.77
N ILE A 52 -12.87 2.17 36.40
CA ILE A 52 -14.03 2.77 35.72
C ILE A 52 -13.55 3.70 34.58
N VAL A 53 -12.55 4.56 34.86
CA VAL A 53 -11.95 5.45 33.84
C VAL A 53 -11.31 4.64 32.71
N LEU A 54 -10.55 3.59 33.00
CA LEU A 54 -9.95 2.71 32.00
C LEU A 54 -11.02 2.04 31.10
N ARG A 55 -12.03 1.39 31.68
CA ARG A 55 -13.14 0.77 30.93
C ARG A 55 -13.96 1.80 30.14
N SER A 56 -14.12 3.01 30.65
CA SER A 56 -14.76 4.11 29.90
C SER A 56 -13.93 4.58 28.71
N SER A 57 -12.60 4.54 28.80
CA SER A 57 -11.71 4.87 27.67
C SER A 57 -11.71 3.78 26.60
N GLU A 58 -11.81 2.50 26.98
CA GLU A 58 -11.97 1.38 26.03
C GLU A 58 -13.30 1.49 25.27
N LEU A 59 -14.41 1.75 25.98
CA LEU A 59 -15.71 1.97 25.34
C LEU A 59 -15.74 3.23 24.46
N ALA A 60 -15.01 4.30 24.83
CA ALA A 60 -14.86 5.49 23.99
C ALA A 60 -14.05 5.21 22.71
N VAL A 61 -13.00 4.39 22.78
CA VAL A 61 -12.23 3.94 21.61
C VAL A 61 -13.10 3.08 20.68
N VAL A 62 -13.86 2.13 21.23
CA VAL A 62 -14.82 1.33 20.44
C VAL A 62 -15.90 2.23 19.82
N GLY A 63 -16.45 3.18 20.57
CA GLY A 63 -17.41 4.17 20.07
C GLY A 63 -16.86 5.03 18.92
N ALA A 64 -15.59 5.45 19.00
CA ALA A 64 -14.90 6.17 17.93
C ALA A 64 -14.73 5.31 16.66
N ILE A 65 -14.40 4.02 16.82
CA ILE A 65 -14.28 3.06 15.71
C ILE A 65 -15.63 2.84 15.03
N PHE A 66 -16.74 2.71 15.78
CA PHE A 66 -18.07 2.56 15.20
C PHE A 66 -18.59 3.85 14.53
N ASN A 67 -18.33 5.03 15.11
CA ASN A 67 -18.65 6.33 14.47
C ASN A 67 -17.88 6.55 13.15
N PHE A 68 -16.71 5.93 12.98
CA PHE A 68 -15.90 6.05 11.76
C PHE A 68 -16.61 5.53 10.50
N ARG A 69 -17.63 4.66 10.63
CA ARG A 69 -18.45 4.22 9.48
C ARG A 69 -19.48 5.26 9.01
N TYR A 70 -19.75 6.31 9.79
CA TYR A 70 -20.76 7.34 9.47
C TYR A 70 -20.17 8.68 9.02
N ALA A 71 -18.88 8.95 9.31
CA ALA A 71 -18.25 10.25 9.07
C ALA A 71 -17.65 10.45 7.66
N ALA A 72 -17.69 9.43 6.79
CA ALA A 72 -17.02 9.45 5.47
C ALA A 72 -17.69 10.33 4.39
N SER A 73 -18.71 11.13 4.75
CA SER A 73 -19.56 11.85 3.81
C SER A 73 -19.80 13.34 4.13
N ASN A 74 -19.11 13.92 5.13
CA ASN A 74 -19.30 15.34 5.50
C ASN A 74 -17.99 16.07 5.86
N SER A 75 -17.69 17.17 5.15
CA SER A 75 -16.43 17.91 5.23
C SER A 75 -16.12 18.54 6.60
N ILE A 76 -17.12 18.74 7.46
CA ILE A 76 -16.95 19.32 8.80
C ILE A 76 -16.19 18.35 9.73
N ALA A 77 -16.33 17.04 9.54
CA ALA A 77 -15.70 16.02 10.39
C ALA A 77 -14.15 15.99 10.28
N LEU A 78 -13.60 16.48 9.15
CA LEU A 78 -12.16 16.50 8.90
C LEU A 78 -11.42 17.55 9.75
N VAL A 79 -12.08 18.69 10.04
CA VAL A 79 -11.50 19.74 10.90
C VAL A 79 -11.37 19.24 12.33
N THR A 80 -12.45 18.64 12.86
CA THR A 80 -12.46 18.04 14.20
C THR A 80 -11.45 16.90 14.34
N PHE A 81 -11.16 16.15 13.27
CA PHE A 81 -10.12 15.12 13.28
C PHE A 81 -8.72 15.72 13.41
N TRP A 82 -8.41 16.80 12.68
CA TRP A 82 -7.10 17.45 12.74
C TRP A 82 -6.83 18.15 14.07
N ASP A 83 -7.85 18.78 14.67
CA ASP A 83 -7.72 19.41 15.98
C ASP A 83 -7.66 18.37 17.12
N ALA A 84 -8.41 17.26 17.03
CA ALA A 84 -8.26 16.12 17.94
C ALA A 84 -6.85 15.49 17.82
N TYR A 85 -6.33 15.33 16.59
CA TYR A 85 -4.97 14.85 16.35
C TYR A 85 -3.92 15.78 16.98
N ARG A 86 -4.04 17.10 16.78
CA ARG A 86 -3.15 18.09 17.43
C ARG A 86 -3.24 18.07 18.95
N PHE A 87 -4.42 17.82 19.51
CA PHE A 87 -4.64 17.72 20.95
C PHE A 87 -3.99 16.46 21.54
N LEU A 88 -4.20 15.30 20.90
CA LEU A 88 -3.61 14.02 21.29
C LEU A 88 -2.07 14.04 21.19
N VAL A 89 -1.51 14.65 20.13
CA VAL A 89 -0.06 14.85 19.99
C VAL A 89 0.50 15.77 21.08
N ARG A 90 -0.28 16.74 21.59
CA ARG A 90 0.11 17.66 22.68
C ARG A 90 0.06 17.02 24.07
N GLN A 91 -0.80 16.03 24.33
CA GLN A 91 -0.90 15.38 25.64
C GLN A 91 0.12 14.25 25.89
N ARG A 92 1.24 14.21 25.13
CA ARG A 92 2.19 13.09 25.12
C ARG A 92 2.87 12.82 26.48
N ARG A 93 2.27 11.96 27.30
CA ARG A 93 2.97 11.07 28.23
C ARG A 93 2.44 9.64 28.08
N SER A 94 3.26 8.78 27.50
CA SER A 94 3.13 7.31 27.41
C SER A 94 1.76 6.74 26.97
N SER A 95 1.57 6.58 25.66
CA SER A 95 0.84 5.42 25.11
C SER A 95 1.32 5.13 23.69
N GLU A 96 2.08 4.05 23.49
CA GLU A 96 2.63 3.65 22.19
C GLU A 96 1.56 3.05 21.24
N PHE A 97 0.34 2.80 21.76
CA PHE A 97 -0.72 2.07 21.06
C PHE A 97 -1.57 2.89 20.08
N VAL A 98 -1.63 4.22 20.19
CA VAL A 98 -2.46 5.06 19.29
C VAL A 98 -1.74 5.35 17.96
N CYS A 99 -0.42 5.15 17.88
CA CYS A 99 0.35 5.36 16.66
C CYS A 99 0.14 4.25 15.62
N GLN A 100 0.13 2.98 16.03
CA GLN A 100 0.28 1.86 15.09
C GLN A 100 -0.82 1.77 14.02
N THR A 101 -2.10 1.95 14.39
CA THR A 101 -3.21 1.83 13.43
C THR A 101 -3.37 3.07 12.54
N ILE A 102 -3.16 4.29 13.06
CA ILE A 102 -3.26 5.51 12.26
C ILE A 102 -2.05 5.63 11.31
N ASP A 103 -0.84 5.31 11.76
CA ASP A 103 0.35 5.31 10.90
C ASP A 103 0.25 4.26 9.79
N LEU A 104 -0.33 3.08 10.04
CA LEU A 104 -0.55 2.07 8.98
C LEU A 104 -1.51 2.56 7.89
N TYR A 105 -2.70 3.07 8.25
CA TYR A 105 -3.66 3.57 7.25
C TYR A 105 -3.14 4.82 6.50
N CYS A 106 -2.44 5.72 7.19
CA CYS A 106 -1.76 6.84 6.53
C CYS A 106 -0.63 6.38 5.61
N CYS A 107 0.18 5.38 6.00
CA CYS A 107 1.22 4.82 5.14
C CYS A 107 0.65 4.11 3.90
N GLU A 108 -0.44 3.34 4.02
CA GLU A 108 -1.06 2.70 2.86
C GLU A 108 -1.61 3.72 1.86
N PHE A 109 -2.30 4.75 2.35
CA PHE A 109 -2.80 5.84 1.51
C PHE A 109 -1.66 6.64 0.85
N TRP A 110 -0.60 6.95 1.60
CA TRP A 110 0.55 7.70 1.09
C TRP A 110 1.39 6.91 0.07
N ARG A 111 1.43 5.57 0.19
CA ARG A 111 2.15 4.69 -0.76
C ARG A 111 1.34 4.36 -2.00
N SER A 112 0.02 4.22 -1.89
CA SER A 112 -0.87 4.01 -3.05
C SER A 112 -0.99 5.28 -3.91
N GLY A 113 -1.00 6.45 -3.28
CA GLY A 113 -1.26 7.73 -3.94
C GLY A 113 -2.75 7.97 -4.25
N LYS A 114 -3.13 9.24 -4.36
CA LYS A 114 -4.49 9.61 -4.75
C LYS A 114 -4.72 9.19 -6.21
N LYS A 115 -5.88 8.58 -6.51
CA LYS A 115 -6.35 8.41 -7.89
C LYS A 115 -6.37 9.80 -8.58
N PRO A 116 -5.77 9.97 -9.76
CA PRO A 116 -5.90 11.20 -10.53
C PRO A 116 -7.34 11.43 -10.98
N ASP A 117 -7.80 12.69 -10.92
CA ASP A 117 -9.18 13.05 -11.23
C ASP A 117 -9.44 13.20 -12.76
N TYR A 118 -8.38 13.16 -13.57
CA TYR A 118 -8.43 13.29 -15.04
C TYR A 118 -8.51 11.97 -15.82
N LEU A 119 -8.53 10.81 -15.12
CA LEU A 119 -8.58 9.50 -15.78
C LEU A 119 -9.90 9.27 -16.53
N GLY A 120 -9.83 8.45 -17.58
CA GLY A 120 -10.93 8.14 -18.49
C GLY A 120 -10.73 8.72 -19.90
N VAL A 121 -11.72 8.48 -20.74
CA VAL A 121 -11.81 9.04 -22.09
C VAL A 121 -12.09 10.53 -21.98
N GLN A 122 -11.27 11.35 -22.65
CA GLN A 122 -11.37 12.81 -22.58
C GLN A 122 -12.57 13.31 -23.40
N LYS A 123 -13.08 14.51 -23.04
CA LYS A 123 -14.24 15.13 -23.73
C LYS A 123 -13.84 16.07 -24.87
N SER A 124 -12.65 16.65 -24.80
CA SER A 124 -12.11 17.60 -25.78
C SER A 124 -11.49 16.90 -26.99
N GLN A 125 -10.96 15.70 -26.77
CA GLN A 125 -10.36 14.82 -27.76
C GLN A 125 -10.86 13.41 -27.43
N GLN A 126 -11.29 12.66 -28.44
CA GLN A 126 -11.86 11.33 -28.27
C GLN A 126 -10.72 10.31 -28.11
N SER A 127 -10.01 10.39 -26.98
CA SER A 127 -8.76 9.69 -26.66
C SER A 127 -8.60 9.50 -25.15
N LEU A 128 -7.57 8.77 -24.71
CA LEU A 128 -7.20 8.68 -23.29
C LEU A 128 -6.43 9.93 -22.84
N ALA A 129 -6.29 10.09 -21.51
CA ALA A 129 -5.50 11.18 -20.94
C ALA A 129 -4.03 11.11 -21.38
N LEU A 130 -3.41 12.27 -21.62
CA LEU A 130 -1.97 12.31 -21.87
C LEU A 130 -1.16 11.89 -20.62
N CYS A 131 0.10 11.56 -20.84
CA CYS A 131 1.07 11.32 -19.80
C CYS A 131 1.51 12.64 -19.14
N PRO A 132 1.77 12.64 -17.83
CA PRO A 132 2.60 13.69 -17.23
C PRO A 132 4.02 13.63 -17.82
N ALA A 133 4.79 14.71 -17.69
CA ALA A 133 6.20 14.77 -18.14
C ALA A 133 7.18 13.85 -17.37
N THR A 134 6.67 12.92 -16.55
CA THR A 134 7.44 11.97 -15.76
C THR A 134 7.49 10.61 -16.46
N LYS A 135 8.66 9.97 -16.45
CA LYS A 135 8.95 8.77 -17.25
C LYS A 135 8.22 7.49 -16.83
N ASN A 136 7.38 7.56 -15.80
CA ASN A 136 6.57 6.48 -15.25
C ASN A 136 5.16 6.41 -15.87
N CYS A 137 5.03 6.81 -17.14
CA CYS A 137 3.79 6.75 -17.90
C CYS A 137 4.08 6.36 -19.35
N ILE A 138 3.20 5.55 -19.93
CA ILE A 138 3.10 5.37 -21.38
C ILE A 138 1.63 5.44 -21.82
N SER A 139 1.37 5.94 -23.02
CA SER A 139 0.04 6.01 -23.61
C SER A 139 0.07 5.95 -25.13
N THR A 140 -0.99 5.38 -25.72
CA THR A 140 -1.25 5.36 -27.16
C THR A 140 -1.68 6.71 -27.72
N SER A 141 -2.17 7.63 -26.86
CA SER A 141 -2.66 8.94 -27.28
C SER A 141 -1.55 10.01 -27.33
N GLU A 142 -0.29 9.63 -27.07
CA GLU A 142 0.88 10.50 -27.17
C GLU A 142 1.38 10.69 -28.62
N SER A 143 2.20 11.72 -28.84
CA SER A 143 2.88 11.90 -30.13
C SER A 143 3.87 10.77 -30.39
N ILE A 144 3.85 10.19 -31.61
CA ILE A 144 4.81 9.17 -32.08
C ILE A 144 6.27 9.64 -31.92
N THR A 145 6.52 10.94 -31.94
CA THR A 145 7.86 11.53 -31.74
C THR A 145 8.35 11.45 -30.28
N ASP A 146 7.46 11.29 -29.30
CA ASP A 146 7.85 11.10 -27.90
C ASP A 146 8.07 9.62 -27.60
N LEU A 147 9.28 9.14 -27.90
CA LEU A 147 9.67 7.75 -27.64
C LEU A 147 9.67 7.37 -26.14
N THR A 148 9.60 8.35 -25.22
CA THR A 148 9.55 8.10 -23.77
C THR A 148 8.15 7.65 -23.34
N HIS A 149 7.12 8.33 -23.82
CA HIS A 149 5.73 8.10 -23.40
C HIS A 149 4.89 7.37 -24.46
N TYR A 150 5.24 7.45 -25.75
CA TYR A 150 4.50 6.78 -26.82
C TYR A 150 4.59 5.25 -26.74
N ALA A 151 3.48 4.64 -27.10
CA ALA A 151 3.27 3.21 -27.16
C ALA A 151 2.27 2.91 -28.30
N PRO A 152 2.61 2.14 -29.34
CA PRO A 152 1.66 1.83 -30.41
C PRO A 152 0.41 1.10 -29.89
N PRO A 153 -0.78 1.44 -30.42
CA PRO A 153 -2.03 0.80 -30.03
C PRO A 153 -2.11 -0.64 -30.58
N TRP A 154 -3.03 -1.42 -30.02
CA TRP A 154 -3.20 -2.82 -30.40
C TRP A 154 -4.40 -3.00 -31.32
N ASN A 155 -4.24 -3.83 -32.35
CA ASN A 155 -5.32 -4.28 -33.22
C ASN A 155 -5.78 -5.68 -32.79
N TYR A 156 -7.06 -5.82 -32.42
CA TYR A 156 -7.66 -7.10 -32.04
C TYR A 156 -8.22 -7.89 -33.23
N ASN A 157 -8.21 -7.33 -34.45
CA ASN A 157 -8.49 -8.02 -35.72
C ASN A 157 -7.49 -7.56 -36.80
N PRO A 158 -6.19 -7.86 -36.67
CA PRO A 158 -5.22 -7.51 -37.70
C PRO A 158 -5.57 -8.17 -39.03
N GLU A 159 -5.42 -7.42 -40.12
CA GLU A 159 -5.62 -7.94 -41.49
C GLU A 159 -4.74 -9.16 -41.74
N GLU A 160 -3.46 -9.05 -41.37
CA GLU A 160 -2.49 -10.14 -41.34
C GLU A 160 -2.75 -11.04 -40.14
N GLY A 161 -3.78 -11.90 -40.24
CA GLY A 161 -4.10 -12.86 -39.19
C GLY A 161 -5.59 -13.11 -39.07
N ARG A 162 -6.13 -12.94 -37.85
CA ARG A 162 -7.52 -13.31 -37.57
C ARG A 162 -8.55 -12.36 -38.19
N GLY A 163 -8.21 -11.10 -38.44
CA GLY A 163 -9.14 -10.12 -39.01
C GLY A 163 -9.69 -10.53 -40.39
N ARG A 164 -8.84 -11.10 -41.26
CA ARG A 164 -9.28 -11.63 -42.57
C ARG A 164 -9.95 -13.03 -42.50
N LYS A 165 -9.59 -13.86 -41.51
CA LYS A 165 -10.03 -15.28 -41.45
C LYS A 165 -11.27 -15.52 -40.59
N LYS A 166 -11.30 -14.90 -39.41
CA LYS A 166 -12.35 -15.03 -38.38
C LYS A 166 -12.26 -13.81 -37.43
N PRO A 167 -12.73 -12.63 -37.87
CA PRO A 167 -12.76 -11.46 -37.00
C PRO A 167 -13.67 -11.70 -35.80
N VAL A 168 -13.35 -11.07 -34.67
CA VAL A 168 -14.16 -11.10 -33.45
C VAL A 168 -14.85 -9.74 -33.24
N SER A 169 -15.94 -9.73 -32.47
CA SER A 169 -16.51 -8.47 -32.00
C SER A 169 -15.66 -7.86 -30.87
N ARG A 170 -15.83 -6.56 -30.65
CA ARG A 170 -15.20 -5.80 -29.57
C ARG A 170 -15.48 -6.41 -28.18
N GLU A 171 -16.67 -6.98 -27.99
CA GLU A 171 -17.10 -7.60 -26.73
C GLU A 171 -16.29 -8.87 -26.44
N VAL A 172 -16.03 -9.69 -27.46
CA VAL A 172 -15.12 -10.85 -27.35
C VAL A 172 -13.68 -10.40 -27.09
N ALA A 173 -13.21 -9.35 -27.76
CA ALA A 173 -11.89 -8.78 -27.51
C ALA A 173 -11.76 -8.23 -26.07
N MET A 174 -12.80 -7.59 -25.54
CA MET A 174 -12.86 -7.14 -24.15
C MET A 174 -12.76 -8.32 -23.17
N GLU A 175 -13.43 -9.44 -23.45
CA GLU A 175 -13.33 -10.65 -22.61
C GLU A 175 -11.95 -11.31 -22.68
N GLU A 176 -11.34 -11.37 -23.86
CA GLU A 176 -9.97 -11.83 -24.06
C GLU A 176 -8.95 -11.00 -23.26
N LEU A 177 -9.07 -9.67 -23.31
CA LEU A 177 -8.26 -8.73 -22.55
C LEU A 177 -8.44 -8.94 -21.04
N LEU A 178 -9.68 -9.03 -20.57
CA LEU A 178 -9.98 -9.29 -19.15
C LEU A 178 -9.50 -10.67 -18.68
N GLN A 179 -9.46 -11.68 -19.55
CA GLN A 179 -8.87 -12.98 -19.26
C GLN A 179 -7.35 -12.84 -19.06
N VAL A 180 -6.66 -12.19 -20.01
CA VAL A 180 -5.21 -11.99 -19.95
C VAL A 180 -4.81 -11.15 -18.72
N ILE A 181 -5.53 -10.08 -18.41
CA ILE A 181 -5.31 -9.27 -17.21
C ILE A 181 -5.40 -10.11 -15.92
N LYS A 182 -6.32 -11.09 -15.86
CA LYS A 182 -6.50 -11.95 -14.68
C LYS A 182 -5.44 -13.06 -14.59
N SER A 183 -5.02 -13.64 -15.71
CA SER A 183 -4.02 -14.71 -15.74
C SER A 183 -2.59 -14.19 -15.55
N THR A 184 -2.29 -13.02 -16.10
CA THR A 184 -0.93 -12.51 -16.26
C THR A 184 -0.57 -11.55 -15.13
N LYS A 185 0.44 -11.91 -14.33
CA LYS A 185 0.93 -11.14 -13.18
C LYS A 185 2.35 -10.61 -13.44
N PRO A 186 2.52 -9.59 -14.31
CA PRO A 186 3.83 -9.04 -14.61
C PRO A 186 4.48 -8.47 -13.34
N ASP A 187 5.76 -8.78 -13.14
CA ASP A 187 6.56 -8.35 -11.99
C ASP A 187 5.94 -8.62 -10.61
N LYS A 188 5.08 -9.66 -10.52
CA LYS A 188 4.31 -10.05 -9.31
C LYS A 188 3.31 -8.97 -8.83
N PHE A 189 2.98 -7.98 -9.65
CA PHE A 189 1.91 -7.03 -9.34
C PHE A 189 0.56 -7.73 -9.32
N THR A 190 -0.33 -7.30 -8.42
CA THR A 190 -1.70 -7.81 -8.35
C THR A 190 -2.65 -6.90 -9.14
N PRO A 191 -3.30 -7.39 -10.21
CA PRO A 191 -4.30 -6.62 -10.94
C PRO A 191 -5.64 -6.59 -10.19
N ARG A 192 -6.21 -5.39 -10.07
CA ARG A 192 -7.56 -5.15 -9.55
C ARG A 192 -8.36 -4.38 -10.60
N ILE A 193 -9.30 -5.04 -11.26
CA ILE A 193 -10.25 -4.36 -12.15
C ILE A 193 -11.19 -3.52 -11.27
N VAL A 194 -11.13 -2.20 -11.44
CA VAL A 194 -11.87 -1.23 -10.61
C VAL A 194 -13.00 -0.54 -11.37
N GLU A 195 -12.98 -0.60 -12.69
CA GLU A 195 -13.99 0.02 -13.55
C GLU A 195 -14.12 -0.80 -14.82
N LYS A 196 -15.36 -1.21 -15.17
CA LYS A 196 -15.69 -1.85 -16.44
C LYS A 196 -16.94 -1.18 -17.01
N LYS A 197 -16.80 -0.64 -18.21
CA LYS A 197 -17.87 -0.12 -19.07
C LYS A 197 -17.98 -1.02 -20.31
N VAL A 198 -18.79 -0.61 -21.28
CA VAL A 198 -18.97 -1.33 -22.54
C VAL A 198 -17.74 -1.22 -23.44
N ASP A 199 -17.08 -0.07 -23.44
CA ASP A 199 -15.97 0.34 -24.31
C ASP A 199 -14.67 0.63 -23.54
N TYR A 200 -14.69 0.65 -22.21
CA TYR A 200 -13.58 1.09 -21.36
C TYR A 200 -13.40 0.20 -20.14
N VAL A 201 -12.15 -0.08 -19.78
CA VAL A 201 -11.77 -0.79 -18.56
C VAL A 201 -10.60 -0.07 -17.87
N ARG A 202 -10.69 0.06 -16.55
CA ARG A 202 -9.57 0.51 -15.70
C ARG A 202 -9.17 -0.56 -14.70
N VAL A 203 -7.87 -0.79 -14.61
CA VAL A 203 -7.21 -1.76 -13.75
C VAL A 203 -6.19 -1.04 -12.89
N GLU A 204 -6.21 -1.27 -11.60
CA GLU A 204 -5.18 -0.84 -10.67
C GLU A 204 -4.20 -2.00 -10.45
N TYR A 205 -2.93 -1.80 -10.74
CA TYR A 205 -1.88 -2.78 -10.48
C TYR A 205 -1.09 -2.36 -9.24
N GLN A 206 -1.17 -3.17 -8.19
CA GLN A 206 -0.48 -2.88 -6.94
C GLN A 206 0.84 -3.66 -6.82
N SER A 207 1.93 -2.96 -6.50
CA SER A 207 3.24 -3.55 -6.23
C SER A 207 3.25 -4.31 -4.90
N PRO A 208 3.83 -5.52 -4.82
CA PRO A 208 3.70 -6.39 -3.64
C PRO A 208 4.51 -5.93 -2.42
N VAL A 209 5.59 -5.14 -2.61
CA VAL A 209 6.52 -4.75 -1.54
C VAL A 209 6.34 -3.31 -1.09
N LEU A 210 6.09 -2.39 -2.03
CA LEU A 210 6.06 -0.95 -1.73
C LEU A 210 4.66 -0.37 -1.64
N GLY A 211 3.62 -1.09 -2.06
CA GLY A 211 2.24 -0.61 -2.06
C GLY A 211 1.92 0.44 -3.13
N LEU A 212 2.90 0.80 -3.97
CA LEU A 212 2.70 1.67 -5.15
C LEU A 212 1.62 1.09 -6.05
N VAL A 213 0.75 1.96 -6.57
CA VAL A 213 -0.33 1.62 -7.49
C VAL A 213 -0.11 2.33 -8.83
N ASP A 214 -0.22 1.55 -9.90
CA ASP A 214 -0.30 2.03 -11.27
C ASP A 214 -1.76 1.93 -11.75
N ASP A 215 -2.30 2.99 -12.35
CA ASP A 215 -3.55 2.94 -13.09
C ASP A 215 -3.25 2.54 -14.55
N VAL A 216 -3.94 1.50 -15.02
CA VAL A 216 -3.91 1.06 -16.41
C VAL A 216 -5.31 1.16 -16.99
N GLU A 217 -5.43 1.85 -18.11
CA GLU A 217 -6.67 2.14 -18.80
C GLU A 217 -6.62 1.49 -20.17
N PHE A 218 -7.72 0.86 -20.57
CA PHE A 218 -7.93 0.30 -21.90
C PHE A 218 -9.23 0.86 -22.45
N TRP A 219 -9.20 1.37 -23.67
CA TRP A 219 -10.35 1.95 -24.34
C TRP A 219 -10.46 1.40 -25.76
N PHE A 220 -11.68 1.10 -26.17
CA PHE A 220 -12.02 0.54 -27.46
C PHE A 220 -12.83 1.61 -28.22
N PRO A 221 -12.19 2.41 -29.09
CA PRO A 221 -12.85 3.51 -29.79
C PRO A 221 -14.08 3.03 -30.57
N PRO A 222 -15.17 3.83 -30.63
CA PRO A 222 -16.28 3.55 -31.52
C PRO A 222 -15.84 3.80 -32.97
N GLY A 223 -15.92 2.79 -33.82
CA GLY A 223 -15.51 2.89 -35.22
C GLY A 223 -15.63 1.58 -35.97
N LYS A 224 -15.08 1.56 -37.19
CA LYS A 224 -14.85 0.32 -37.96
C LYS A 224 -13.52 -0.34 -37.60
N ASP A 225 -12.59 0.45 -37.06
CA ASP A 225 -11.23 0.02 -36.76
C ASP A 225 -11.23 -0.85 -35.50
N SER A 226 -10.57 -2.00 -35.59
CA SER A 226 -10.51 -2.97 -34.47
C SER A 226 -9.36 -2.66 -33.52
N ILE A 227 -9.30 -1.41 -33.05
CA ILE A 227 -8.18 -0.87 -32.26
C ILE A 227 -8.53 -0.81 -30.77
N VAL A 228 -7.50 -0.97 -29.93
CA VAL A 228 -7.53 -0.71 -28.49
C VAL A 228 -6.45 0.30 -28.16
N GLU A 229 -6.88 1.45 -27.66
CA GLU A 229 -6.02 2.44 -27.03
C GLU A 229 -5.78 2.06 -25.57
N TYR A 230 -4.61 2.42 -25.05
CA TYR A 230 -4.27 2.15 -23.66
C TYR A 230 -3.34 3.20 -23.06
N ARG A 231 -3.33 3.23 -21.73
CA ARG A 231 -2.48 4.08 -20.91
C ARG A 231 -2.07 3.31 -19.67
N SER A 232 -0.80 3.39 -19.27
CA SER A 232 -0.26 2.75 -18.08
C SER A 232 0.61 3.76 -17.34
N ALA A 233 0.17 4.20 -16.15
CA ALA A 233 0.81 5.29 -15.41
C ALA A 233 0.86 5.02 -13.91
N SER A 234 2.02 5.23 -13.29
CA SER A 234 2.14 5.20 -11.82
C SER A 234 1.53 6.44 -11.17
N ARG A 235 0.84 6.28 -10.03
CA ARG A 235 0.27 7.42 -9.28
C ARG A 235 1.30 8.34 -8.62
N LEU A 236 2.49 7.82 -8.35
CA LEU A 236 3.54 8.46 -7.57
C LEU A 236 4.93 8.17 -8.17
N GLY A 237 5.88 9.04 -7.81
CA GLY A 237 7.26 8.99 -8.30
C GLY A 237 7.42 9.65 -9.68
N ASN A 238 8.68 9.72 -10.13
CA ASN A 238 9.05 10.29 -11.43
C ASN A 238 9.68 9.25 -12.39
N PHE A 239 9.88 8.02 -11.88
CA PHE A 239 10.56 6.92 -12.56
C PHE A 239 10.07 5.59 -11.97
N ASP A 240 9.81 4.60 -12.82
CA ASP A 240 9.20 3.30 -12.47
C ASP A 240 10.05 2.10 -12.90
N PHE A 241 11.32 2.28 -13.25
CA PHE A 241 12.18 1.21 -13.80
C PHE A 241 11.54 0.49 -15.01
N ASP A 242 10.77 1.20 -15.84
CA ASP A 242 10.00 0.68 -16.98
C ASP A 242 8.93 -0.37 -16.60
N TYR A 243 8.46 -0.43 -15.35
CA TYR A 243 7.40 -1.39 -14.96
C TYR A 243 6.13 -1.22 -15.80
N ASN A 244 5.71 0.00 -16.14
CA ASN A 244 4.55 0.23 -17.01
C ASN A 244 4.78 -0.33 -18.43
N ARG A 245 5.98 -0.12 -19.00
CA ARG A 245 6.34 -0.63 -20.33
C ARG A 245 6.49 -2.16 -20.35
N LYS A 246 7.07 -2.75 -19.30
CA LYS A 246 7.16 -4.21 -19.10
C LYS A 246 5.79 -4.85 -18.95
N ARG A 247 4.88 -4.23 -18.18
CA ARG A 247 3.49 -4.64 -17.99
C ARG A 247 2.74 -4.71 -19.32
N ILE A 248 2.76 -3.62 -20.09
CA ILE A 248 2.14 -3.56 -21.43
C ILE A 248 2.76 -4.59 -22.38
N LYS A 249 4.09 -4.74 -22.41
CA LYS A 249 4.77 -5.77 -23.22
C LYS A 249 4.36 -7.20 -22.85
N ALA A 250 4.23 -7.51 -21.56
CA ALA A 250 3.79 -8.83 -21.10
C ALA A 250 2.34 -9.13 -21.46
N LEU A 251 1.44 -8.15 -21.35
CA LEU A 251 0.04 -8.28 -21.78
C LEU A 251 -0.05 -8.47 -23.31
N ARG A 252 0.70 -7.70 -24.10
CA ARG A 252 0.79 -7.84 -25.56
C ARG A 252 1.15 -9.26 -25.98
N LEU A 253 2.21 -9.84 -25.40
CA LEU A 253 2.68 -11.19 -25.77
C LEU A 253 1.63 -12.30 -25.51
N GLU A 254 0.75 -12.13 -24.53
CA GLU A 254 -0.35 -13.07 -24.28
C GLU A 254 -1.56 -12.82 -25.19
N LEU A 255 -1.80 -11.58 -25.61
CA LEU A 255 -2.84 -11.22 -26.58
C LEU A 255 -2.46 -11.62 -28.01
N GLU A 256 -1.17 -11.58 -28.37
CA GLU A 256 -0.66 -12.06 -29.65
C GLU A 256 -0.92 -13.56 -29.86
N LYS A 257 -0.86 -14.37 -28.80
CA LYS A 257 -1.28 -15.80 -28.83
C LYS A 257 -2.77 -15.99 -29.15
N LYS A 258 -3.61 -14.97 -28.94
CA LYS A 258 -5.03 -14.93 -29.30
C LYS A 258 -5.26 -14.35 -30.71
N GLY A 259 -4.20 -13.94 -31.40
CA GLY A 259 -4.25 -13.35 -32.75
C GLY A 259 -4.49 -11.84 -32.79
N TRP A 260 -4.17 -11.14 -31.70
CA TRP A 260 -4.00 -9.68 -31.71
C TRP A 260 -2.63 -9.32 -32.31
N ALA A 261 -2.43 -8.06 -32.67
CA ALA A 261 -1.12 -7.51 -33.05
C ALA A 261 -0.96 -6.06 -32.56
N SER A 262 0.27 -5.59 -32.43
CA SER A 262 0.59 -4.15 -32.34
C SER A 262 0.49 -3.52 -33.73
N GLN A 263 0.05 -2.25 -33.84
CA GLN A 263 0.11 -1.56 -35.14
C GLN A 263 1.55 -1.31 -35.59
N ASP A 264 2.42 -0.87 -34.68
CA ASP A 264 3.86 -0.72 -34.91
C ASP A 264 4.68 -1.62 -33.97
N SER A 265 5.91 -1.94 -34.36
CA SER A 265 6.90 -2.60 -33.49
C SER A 265 7.63 -1.60 -32.59
N PHE A 266 7.61 -1.84 -31.28
CA PHE A 266 8.50 -1.22 -30.29
C PHE A 266 9.96 -1.69 -30.42
#